data_AF-A0A2T4LJZ1-F1
#
_entry.id   AF-A0A2T4LJZ1-F1
#
_cell.length_a   1.000
_cell.length_b   1.000
_cell.length_c   1.000
_cell.angle_alpha   90.00
_cell.angle_beta   90.00
_cell.angle_gamma   90.00
#
_symmetry.space_group_name_H-M   'P 1'
#
loop_
_entity.id
_entity.type
_entity.pdbx_description
1 polymer ?
#
loop_
_entity_poly.entity_id
_entity_poly.type
_entity_poly.pdbx_seq_one_letter_code
_entity_poly.pdbx_strand_id
1 'polypeptide(L)'
;LFTMKAYINAQKIAVLADKSYYYATKREGEHMSSAYVAPNEFYQVMSLIVDEILQRNLEHTNEILAKFIDRHFSFSRTKNFSLNIKAEQQQQWIEALGDFILRVPKEVDALVNAATRPLLYYARQKDFDHYQIVEESYRNGHYYN
;
A
#
# COMPACT_ATOMS: atom_id res chain seq x y z
N LEU A 1 -10.81 2.07 -3.13
CA LEU A 1 -11.54 3.32 -2.81
C LEU A 1 -12.95 3.07 -2.28
N PHE A 2 -13.83 2.40 -3.05
CA PHE A 2 -15.25 2.21 -2.69
C PHE A 2 -15.50 1.74 -1.24
N THR A 3 -14.93 0.61 -0.83
CA THR A 3 -15.13 0.06 0.52
C THR A 3 -14.58 0.97 1.62
N MET A 4 -13.44 1.64 1.37
CA MET A 4 -12.87 2.58 2.34
C MET A 4 -13.79 3.79 2.56
N LYS A 5 -14.39 4.34 1.48
CA LYS A 5 -15.41 5.40 1.58
C LYS A 5 -16.62 4.95 2.40
N ALA A 6 -17.06 3.71 2.24
CA ALA A 6 -18.16 3.18 3.04
C ALA A 6 -17.77 3.08 4.53
N TYR A 7 -16.57 2.57 4.84
CA TYR A 7 -16.12 2.40 6.22
C TYR A 7 -15.98 3.71 6.99
N ILE A 8 -15.37 4.74 6.42
CA ILE A 8 -15.16 6.02 7.11
C ILE A 8 -16.45 6.84 7.29
N ASN A 9 -17.50 6.53 6.53
CA ASN A 9 -18.80 7.21 6.61
C ASN A 9 -19.85 6.42 7.39
N ALA A 10 -19.62 5.12 7.62
CA ALA A 10 -20.56 4.28 8.36
C ALA A 10 -20.59 4.67 9.84
N GLN A 11 -21.81 4.85 10.38
CA GLN A 11 -22.00 5.04 11.82
C GLN A 11 -21.74 3.74 12.61
N LYS A 12 -21.99 2.59 11.98
CA LYS A 12 -21.78 1.27 12.56
C LYS A 12 -21.33 0.31 11.46
N ILE A 13 -20.23 -0.38 11.71
CA ILE A 13 -19.76 -1.49 10.88
C ILE A 13 -20.02 -2.76 11.68
N ALA A 14 -20.67 -3.75 11.06
CA ALA A 14 -20.97 -5.03 11.69
C ALA A 14 -20.40 -6.18 10.87
N VAL A 15 -20.04 -7.26 11.56
CA VAL A 15 -19.54 -8.50 10.95
C VAL A 15 -20.47 -9.63 11.37
N LEU A 16 -21.00 -10.36 10.38
CA LEU A 16 -21.82 -11.56 10.60
C LEU A 16 -20.99 -12.79 10.17
N ALA A 17 -20.68 -13.65 11.12
CA ALA A 17 -19.76 -14.78 10.93
C ALA A 17 -20.36 -16.14 11.37
N ASP A 18 -21.69 -16.22 11.47
CA ASP A 18 -22.38 -17.40 12.02
C ASP A 18 -22.24 -18.65 11.13
N LYS A 19 -21.99 -18.46 9.83
CA LYS A 19 -21.76 -19.51 8.85
C LYS A 19 -21.09 -18.95 7.59
N SER A 20 -20.78 -19.82 6.64
CA SER A 20 -20.27 -19.42 5.32
C SER A 20 -21.37 -18.76 4.47
N TYR A 21 -21.23 -17.46 4.19
CA TYR A 21 -22.17 -16.67 3.38
C TYR A 21 -21.66 -16.40 1.96
N TYR A 22 -20.45 -15.84 1.84
CA TYR A 22 -19.88 -15.43 0.56
C TYR A 22 -18.87 -16.46 0.07
N TYR A 23 -19.18 -17.18 -1.01
CA TYR A 23 -18.34 -18.21 -1.60
C TYR A 23 -17.59 -17.64 -2.81
N ALA A 24 -16.33 -17.25 -2.61
CA ALA A 24 -15.46 -16.82 -3.70
C ALA A 24 -14.96 -18.05 -4.47
N THR A 25 -15.18 -18.09 -5.79
CA THR A 25 -14.75 -19.20 -6.65
C THR A 25 -13.51 -18.84 -7.46
N LYS A 26 -12.60 -19.79 -7.63
CA LYS A 26 -11.52 -19.70 -8.63
C LYS A 26 -11.96 -20.46 -9.88
N ARG A 27 -11.91 -19.80 -11.04
CA ARG A 27 -12.19 -20.39 -12.36
C ARG A 27 -11.00 -20.18 -13.28
N GLU A 28 -10.93 -20.96 -14.35
CA GLU A 28 -9.97 -20.74 -15.42
C GLU A 28 -10.23 -19.42 -16.16
N GLY A 29 -9.17 -18.84 -16.75
CA GLY A 29 -9.19 -17.54 -17.41
C GLY A 29 -8.71 -16.38 -16.52
N GLU A 30 -8.69 -15.17 -17.09
CA GLU A 30 -8.21 -13.98 -16.41
C GLU A 30 -9.21 -13.49 -15.35
N HIS A 31 -8.73 -13.27 -14.13
CA HIS A 31 -9.49 -12.62 -13.07
C HIS A 31 -9.21 -11.13 -13.13
N MET A 32 -10.21 -10.29 -12.89
CA MET A 32 -10.03 -8.81 -12.91
C MET A 32 -8.95 -8.35 -11.92
N SER A 33 -8.75 -9.08 -10.82
CA SER A 33 -7.71 -8.78 -9.83
C SER A 33 -6.29 -9.15 -10.29
N SER A 34 -6.15 -9.97 -11.33
CA SER A 34 -4.87 -10.34 -11.95
C SER A 34 -4.56 -9.58 -13.24
N ALA A 35 -5.56 -8.86 -13.79
CA ALA A 35 -5.37 -8.05 -14.98
C ALA A 35 -4.32 -6.96 -14.74
N TYR A 36 -3.51 -6.70 -15.77
CA TYR A 36 -2.48 -5.66 -15.67
C TYR A 36 -3.13 -4.28 -15.53
N VAL A 37 -2.66 -3.53 -14.52
CA VAL A 37 -3.02 -2.13 -14.27
C VAL A 37 -1.74 -1.35 -14.13
N ALA A 38 -1.58 -0.24 -14.83
CA ALA A 38 -0.37 0.56 -14.75
C ALA A 38 -0.10 1.04 -13.30
N PRO A 39 1.16 1.19 -12.87
CA PRO A 39 1.50 1.68 -11.53
C PRO A 39 0.79 2.99 -11.19
N ASN A 40 0.74 3.92 -12.14
CA ASN A 40 0.13 5.24 -11.97
C ASN A 40 -1.35 5.14 -11.59
N GLU A 41 -2.14 4.33 -12.31
CA GLU A 41 -3.58 4.16 -12.03
C GLU A 41 -3.81 3.47 -10.68
N PHE A 42 -3.00 2.49 -10.34
CA PHE A 42 -3.10 1.79 -9.07
C PHE A 42 -2.75 2.68 -7.87
N TYR A 43 -1.62 3.39 -7.93
CA TYR A 43 -1.20 4.29 -6.85
C TYR A 43 -2.05 5.56 -6.79
N GLN A 44 -2.70 5.96 -7.89
CA GLN A 44 -3.76 6.98 -7.86
C GLN A 44 -4.93 6.53 -6.97
N VAL A 45 -5.36 5.28 -7.07
CA VAL A 45 -6.43 4.76 -6.18
C VAL A 45 -5.97 4.74 -4.72
N MET A 46 -4.70 4.42 -4.44
CA MET A 46 -4.15 4.45 -3.07
C MET A 46 -4.08 5.88 -2.53
N SER A 47 -3.67 6.83 -3.37
CA SER A 47 -3.67 8.26 -3.08
C SER A 47 -5.07 8.78 -2.71
N LEU A 48 -6.08 8.42 -3.50
CA LEU A 48 -7.47 8.79 -3.23
C LEU A 48 -8.01 8.19 -1.92
N ILE A 49 -7.51 7.02 -1.50
CA ILE A 49 -7.86 6.46 -0.19
C ILE A 49 -7.26 7.31 0.93
N VAL A 50 -6.00 7.73 0.81
CA VAL A 50 -5.34 8.60 1.80
C VAL A 50 -6.06 9.93 1.90
N ASP A 51 -6.33 10.58 0.77
CA ASP A 51 -7.06 11.86 0.75
C ASP A 51 -8.40 11.75 1.46
N GLU A 52 -9.14 10.69 1.19
CA GLU A 52 -10.47 10.51 1.78
C GLU A 52 -10.40 10.29 3.30
N ILE A 53 -9.43 9.52 3.78
CA ILE A 53 -9.22 9.32 5.23
C ILE A 53 -8.85 10.64 5.90
N LEU A 54 -7.94 11.42 5.30
CA LEU A 54 -7.52 12.72 5.81
C LEU A 54 -8.66 13.74 5.81
N GLN A 55 -9.42 13.84 4.72
CA GLN A 55 -10.54 14.78 4.58
C GLN A 55 -11.65 14.52 5.59
N ARG A 56 -11.88 13.25 5.96
CA ARG A 56 -12.91 12.92 6.96
C ARG A 56 -12.56 13.43 8.35
N ASN A 57 -11.26 13.62 8.64
CA ASN A 57 -10.72 14.13 9.90
C ASN A 57 -11.29 13.39 11.13
N LEU A 58 -11.09 12.07 11.15
CA LEU A 58 -11.49 11.20 12.27
C LEU A 58 -10.53 11.36 13.45
N GLU A 59 -10.99 11.05 14.67
CA GLU A 59 -10.17 11.09 15.89
C GLU A 59 -8.88 10.25 15.76
N HIS A 60 -8.94 9.11 15.08
CA HIS A 60 -7.82 8.17 14.89
C HIS A 60 -7.30 8.14 13.45
N THR A 61 -7.29 9.29 12.77
CA THR A 61 -6.91 9.38 11.34
C THR A 61 -5.54 8.77 11.07
N ASN A 62 -4.53 9.09 11.90
CA ASN A 62 -3.16 8.64 11.68
C ASN A 62 -2.99 7.13 11.92
N GLU A 63 -3.69 6.56 12.92
CA GLU A 63 -3.69 5.13 13.18
C GLU A 63 -4.36 4.34 12.06
N ILE A 64 -5.48 4.86 11.53
CA ILE A 64 -6.17 4.26 10.38
C ILE A 64 -5.26 4.25 9.15
N LEU A 65 -4.59 5.38 8.87
CA LEU A 65 -3.60 5.48 7.79
C LEU A 65 -2.46 4.47 7.99
N ALA A 66 -1.91 4.38 9.20
CA ALA A 66 -0.83 3.44 9.50
C ALA A 66 -1.26 1.99 9.20
N LYS A 67 -2.46 1.57 9.62
CA LYS A 67 -2.99 0.23 9.31
C LYS A 67 -3.22 0.01 7.83
N PHE A 68 -3.69 1.02 7.10
CA PHE A 68 -3.83 0.95 5.64
C PHE A 68 -2.47 0.76 4.96
N ILE A 69 -1.46 1.54 5.35
CA ILE A 69 -0.10 1.49 4.80
C ILE A 69 0.55 0.14 5.10
N ASP A 70 0.51 -0.33 6.34
CA ASP A 70 1.07 -1.64 6.71
C ASP A 70 0.43 -2.77 5.89
N ARG A 71 -0.90 -2.76 5.75
CA ARG A 71 -1.60 -3.75 4.93
C ARG A 71 -1.19 -3.65 3.46
N HIS A 72 -1.01 -2.43 2.94
CA HIS A 72 -0.62 -2.18 1.55
C HIS A 72 0.80 -2.72 1.27
N PHE A 73 1.78 -2.39 2.10
CA PHE A 73 3.17 -2.85 1.93
C PHE A 73 3.33 -4.35 2.24
N SER A 74 2.42 -4.97 3.00
CA SER A 74 2.51 -6.40 3.34
C SER A 74 1.85 -7.35 2.33
N PHE A 75 0.81 -6.89 1.61
CA PHE A 75 -0.06 -7.80 0.84
C PHE A 75 -0.41 -7.32 -0.56
N SER A 76 -0.11 -6.06 -0.91
CA SER A 76 -0.33 -5.59 -2.27
C SER A 76 0.87 -5.91 -3.16
N ARG A 77 0.75 -5.58 -4.45
CA ARG A 77 1.84 -5.67 -5.43
C ARG A 77 3.03 -4.73 -5.16
N THR A 78 2.90 -3.83 -4.18
CA THR A 78 4.02 -3.01 -3.68
C THR A 78 5.03 -3.84 -2.91
N LYS A 79 4.61 -4.94 -2.29
CA LYS A 79 5.54 -5.81 -1.54
C LYS A 79 6.59 -6.38 -2.49
N ASN A 80 7.87 -6.12 -2.18
CA ASN A 80 9.00 -6.64 -2.93
C ASN A 80 8.97 -6.24 -4.40
N PHE A 81 8.31 -5.13 -4.76
CA PHE A 81 8.11 -4.81 -6.17
C PHE A 81 9.46 -4.58 -6.86
N SER A 82 10.42 -3.94 -6.17
CA SER A 82 11.74 -3.64 -6.74
C SER A 82 12.50 -4.90 -7.17
N LEU A 83 12.21 -6.03 -6.54
CA LEU A 83 12.85 -7.32 -6.79
C LEU A 83 12.23 -8.10 -7.96
N ASN A 84 11.05 -7.69 -8.43
CA ASN A 84 10.23 -8.47 -9.36
C ASN A 84 9.90 -7.73 -10.67
N ILE A 85 10.06 -6.41 -10.70
CA ILE A 85 9.80 -5.62 -11.91
C ILE A 85 11.03 -5.57 -12.81
N LYS A 86 10.79 -5.36 -14.10
CA LYS A 86 11.87 -5.20 -15.09
C LYS A 86 12.52 -3.83 -14.99
N ALA A 87 13.79 -3.74 -15.38
CA ALA A 87 14.59 -2.51 -15.31
C ALA A 87 13.90 -1.30 -15.96
N GLU A 88 13.30 -1.50 -17.13
CA GLU A 88 12.60 -0.44 -17.87
C GLU A 88 11.34 0.11 -17.18
N GLN A 89 10.83 -0.58 -16.15
CA GLN A 89 9.63 -0.16 -15.41
C GLN A 89 9.96 0.47 -14.05
N GLN A 90 11.21 0.35 -13.58
CA GLN A 90 11.62 0.76 -12.23
C GLN A 90 11.28 2.22 -11.93
N GLN A 91 11.64 3.11 -12.86
CA GLN A 91 11.39 4.54 -12.72
C GLN A 91 9.89 4.85 -12.59
N GLN A 92 9.05 4.25 -13.44
CA GLN A 92 7.61 4.46 -13.40
C GLN A 92 7.00 4.01 -12.06
N TRP A 93 7.47 2.88 -11.53
CA TRP A 93 6.96 2.36 -10.28
C TRP A 93 7.34 3.22 -9.08
N ILE A 94 8.63 3.61 -8.98
CA ILE A 94 9.09 4.42 -7.84
C ILE A 94 8.49 5.83 -7.87
N GLU A 95 8.31 6.42 -9.06
CA GLU A 95 7.65 7.72 -9.20
C GLU A 95 6.20 7.67 -8.72
N ALA A 96 5.43 6.68 -9.19
CA ALA A 96 4.02 6.54 -8.84
C ALA A 96 3.83 6.17 -7.36
N LEU A 97 4.68 5.30 -6.82
CA LEU A 97 4.71 5.00 -5.38
C LEU A 97 5.05 6.26 -4.59
N GLY A 98 6.09 7.00 -4.99
CA GLY A 98 6.51 8.23 -4.31
C GLY A 98 5.42 9.30 -4.29
N ASP A 99 4.72 9.51 -5.40
CA ASP A 99 3.58 10.43 -5.46
C ASP A 99 2.45 10.04 -4.50
N PHE A 100 2.21 8.74 -4.32
CA PHE A 100 1.28 8.23 -3.32
C PHE A 100 1.78 8.45 -1.88
N ILE A 101 3.03 8.10 -1.58
CA ILE A 101 3.57 8.22 -0.20
C ILE A 101 3.77 9.68 0.22
N LEU A 102 4.01 10.59 -0.72
CA LEU A 102 4.07 12.03 -0.43
C LEU A 102 2.74 12.58 0.11
N ARG A 103 1.61 11.91 -0.13
CA ARG A 103 0.31 12.28 0.45
C ARG A 103 0.13 11.80 1.89
N VAL A 104 0.95 10.85 2.34
CA VAL A 104 0.88 10.31 3.70
C VAL A 104 1.70 11.22 4.63
N PRO A 105 1.08 11.84 5.66
CA PRO A 105 1.80 12.70 6.61
C PRO A 105 2.97 11.96 7.26
N LYS A 106 4.10 12.64 7.47
CA LYS A 106 5.35 12.00 7.94
C LYS A 106 5.22 11.42 9.35
N GLU A 107 4.38 12.01 10.18
CA GLU A 107 4.09 11.54 11.53
C GLU A 107 3.47 10.12 11.56
N VAL A 108 2.82 9.69 10.46
CA VAL A 108 2.27 8.33 10.33
C VAL A 108 3.38 7.28 10.30
N ASP A 109 4.60 7.63 9.86
CA ASP A 109 5.73 6.71 9.80
C ASP A 109 6.10 6.14 11.19
N ALA A 110 5.86 6.90 12.26
CA ALA A 110 6.11 6.42 13.61
C ALA A 110 5.16 5.29 14.02
N LEU A 111 3.97 5.23 13.40
CA LEU A 111 2.88 4.32 13.75
C LEU A 111 2.85 3.04 12.89
N VAL A 112 3.53 3.02 11.74
CA VAL A 112 3.67 1.81 10.91
C VAL A 112 4.70 0.85 11.51
N ASN A 113 4.68 -0.39 11.03
CA ASN A 113 5.70 -1.39 11.38
C ASN A 113 7.11 -0.85 11.10
N ALA A 114 8.06 -1.17 11.97
CA ALA A 114 9.44 -0.68 11.88
C ALA A 114 10.11 -1.02 10.53
N ALA A 115 9.82 -2.21 9.97
CA ALA A 115 10.32 -2.63 8.67
C ALA A 115 9.74 -1.81 7.49
N THR A 116 8.57 -1.18 7.65
CA THR A 116 7.95 -0.36 6.60
C THR A 116 8.60 1.02 6.52
N ARG A 117 9.13 1.55 7.63
CA ARG A 117 9.65 2.93 7.75
C ARG A 117 10.72 3.29 6.71
N PRO A 118 11.81 2.53 6.52
CA PRO A 118 12.81 2.88 5.51
C PRO A 118 12.26 2.83 4.09
N LEU A 119 11.30 1.94 3.81
CA LEU A 119 10.62 1.90 2.51
C LEU A 119 9.81 3.18 2.27
N LEU A 120 9.11 3.69 3.28
CA LEU A 120 8.41 4.98 3.18
C LEU A 120 9.38 6.14 2.98
N TYR A 121 10.52 6.12 3.67
CA TYR A 121 11.55 7.14 3.57
C TYR A 121 12.13 7.24 2.15
N TYR A 122 12.53 6.12 1.55
CA TYR A 122 13.09 6.11 0.20
C TYR A 122 12.02 6.30 -0.88
N ALA A 123 10.78 5.82 -0.66
CA ALA A 123 9.66 6.10 -1.55
C ALA A 123 9.40 7.61 -1.70
N ARG A 124 9.40 8.39 -0.59
CA ARG A 124 9.19 9.86 -0.67
C ARG A 124 10.29 10.59 -1.43
N GLN A 125 11.50 10.05 -1.42
CA GLN A 125 12.63 10.59 -2.19
C GLN A 125 12.65 10.11 -3.63
N LYS A 126 11.77 9.16 -3.98
CA LYS A 126 11.76 8.44 -5.25
C LYS A 126 13.12 7.78 -5.55
N ASP A 127 13.79 7.32 -4.49
CA ASP A 127 15.11 6.71 -4.56
C ASP A 127 14.95 5.19 -4.73
N PHE A 128 14.94 4.74 -5.98
CA PHE A 128 14.74 3.32 -6.29
C PHE A 128 15.90 2.45 -5.79
N ASP A 129 17.14 2.91 -5.94
CA ASP A 129 18.33 2.12 -5.63
C ASP A 129 18.38 1.79 -4.13
N HIS A 130 18.20 2.78 -3.25
CA HIS A 130 18.18 2.51 -1.82
C HIS A 130 16.90 1.78 -1.39
N TYR A 131 15.76 2.03 -2.03
CA TYR A 131 14.55 1.25 -1.78
C TYR A 131 14.79 -0.23 -2.08
N GLN A 132 15.42 -0.54 -3.21
CA GLN A 132 15.76 -1.91 -3.61
C GLN A 132 16.74 -2.54 -2.62
N ILE A 133 17.79 -1.83 -2.22
CA ILE A 133 18.75 -2.31 -1.22
C ILE A 133 18.03 -2.72 0.08
N VAL A 134 17.04 -1.95 0.53
CA VAL A 134 16.25 -2.29 1.73
C VAL A 134 15.45 -3.59 1.53
N GLU A 135 14.75 -3.74 0.39
CA GLU A 135 13.99 -4.97 0.12
C GLU A 135 14.90 -6.20 -0.04
N GLU A 136 16.06 -6.05 -0.67
CA GLU A 136 17.09 -7.10 -0.76
C GLU A 136 17.64 -7.47 0.61
N SER A 137 17.91 -6.47 1.46
CA SER A 137 18.41 -6.67 2.82
C SER A 137 17.41 -7.46 3.67
N TYR A 138 16.12 -7.15 3.57
CA TYR A 138 15.06 -7.89 4.25
C TYR A 138 14.89 -9.32 3.72
N ARG A 139 15.05 -9.52 2.40
CA ARG A 139 14.96 -10.86 1.82
C ARG A 139 16.13 -11.76 2.24
N ASN A 140 17.33 -11.20 2.31
CA ASN A 140 18.56 -11.98 2.46
C ASN A 140 19.13 -11.96 3.89
N GLY A 141 18.65 -11.08 4.78
CA GLY A 141 19.15 -10.92 6.15
C GLY A 141 20.52 -10.24 6.25
N HIS A 142 20.98 -9.60 5.17
CA HIS A 142 22.25 -8.86 5.12
C HIS A 142 21.96 -7.35 5.08
N TYR A 143 22.60 -6.58 5.95
CA TYR A 143 22.39 -5.13 6.05
C TYR A 143 23.66 -4.39 5.65
N TYR A 144 23.52 -3.44 4.73
CA TYR A 144 24.59 -2.56 4.30
C TYR A 144 24.68 -1.38 5.29
N ASN A 145 25.87 -1.19 5.87
CA ASN A 145 26.17 -0.09 6.80
C ASN A 145 26.39 1.23 6.08
#